data_AF-A0A4R9IKL0-F1
#
_entry.id   AF-A0A4R9IKL0-F1
#
_cell.length_a   1.000
_cell.length_b   1.000
_cell.length_c   1.000
_cell.angle_alpha   90.00
_cell.angle_beta   90.00
_cell.angle_gamma   90.00
#
_symmetry.space_group_name_H-M   'P 1'
#
loop_
_entity.id
_entity.type
_entity.pdbx_description
1 polymer ?
#
loop_
_entity_poly.entity_id
_entity_poly.type
_entity_poly.pdbx_seq_one_letter_code
_entity_poly.pdbx_strand_id
1 'polypeptide(L)'
;MPSKELLENYPLYKKLQVTNIPDTLNSLPKPAISLFCQKCKDSQTFNMTNDYYDNFNYGSHCKGLIIRAEYICMHCKYEERHFFIKISYDKKWIMKVGQFPAWEIKGNSDIENMLQDFKDYYKKGLVCESQGYGIGAFGYYRRIVEEIIDQLLEEISTLLAGDELIKYTEALEKTKKTTVAQEKIELVKELLPQILRPDNMNPLQILHSALSEGLHARSDEECLEYADQCRKIIIFLVVQVRISKNSAKEFKDSMKKVLEKKNTKN
;
A
#
# COMPACT_ATOMS: atom_id res chain seq x y z
N MET A 1 -19.53 10.87 -13.48
CA MET A 1 -20.56 9.80 -13.39
C MET A 1 -19.94 8.51 -12.83
N PRO A 2 -20.73 7.56 -12.29
CA PRO A 2 -20.22 6.26 -11.85
C PRO A 2 -19.39 5.58 -12.95
N SER A 3 -18.12 5.31 -12.68
CA SER A 3 -17.17 4.74 -13.64
C SER A 3 -16.54 3.46 -13.09
N LYS A 4 -15.91 2.66 -13.97
CA LYS A 4 -15.09 1.52 -13.54
C LYS A 4 -14.03 1.96 -12.53
N GLU A 5 -13.34 3.07 -12.81
CA GLU A 5 -12.34 3.65 -11.91
C GLU A 5 -12.91 3.92 -10.51
N LEU A 6 -14.09 4.54 -10.40
CA LEU A 6 -14.75 4.81 -9.13
C LEU A 6 -15.04 3.52 -8.35
N LEU A 7 -15.59 2.52 -9.04
CA LEU A 7 -16.09 1.30 -8.41
C LEU A 7 -14.96 0.33 -8.06
N GLU A 8 -14.00 0.15 -8.97
CA GLU A 8 -12.92 -0.84 -8.87
C GLU A 8 -11.72 -0.36 -8.05
N ASN A 9 -11.32 0.92 -8.17
CA ASN A 9 -10.04 1.40 -7.62
C ASN A 9 -10.16 2.64 -6.71
N TYR A 10 -11.28 3.39 -6.76
CA TYR A 10 -11.36 4.64 -6.03
C TYR A 10 -11.72 4.47 -4.54
N PRO A 11 -10.99 5.16 -3.64
CA PRO A 11 -11.20 5.08 -2.19
C PRO A 11 -12.58 5.56 -1.72
N LEU A 12 -12.95 5.14 -0.51
CA LEU A 12 -14.13 5.67 0.18
C LEU A 12 -13.84 7.10 0.67
N TYR A 13 -14.89 7.92 0.73
CA TYR A 13 -14.88 9.30 1.22
C TYR A 13 -13.94 10.29 0.50
N LYS A 14 -13.25 9.85 -0.56
CA LYS A 14 -12.52 10.74 -1.46
C LYS A 14 -13.45 11.27 -2.55
N LYS A 15 -13.33 12.57 -2.86
CA LYS A 15 -14.09 13.20 -3.95
C LYS A 15 -13.40 12.91 -5.29
N LEU A 16 -14.08 12.25 -6.21
CA LEU A 16 -13.67 12.13 -7.60
C LEU A 16 -14.29 13.27 -8.39
N GLN A 17 -13.45 14.17 -8.93
CA GLN A 17 -13.91 15.25 -9.79
C GLN A 17 -14.42 14.68 -11.11
N VAL A 18 -15.59 15.14 -11.55
CA VAL A 18 -16.23 14.67 -12.78
C VAL A 18 -16.79 15.86 -13.56
N THR A 19 -16.66 15.80 -14.88
CA THR A 19 -17.09 16.88 -15.78
C THR A 19 -18.53 16.74 -16.23
N ASN A 20 -19.07 15.52 -16.24
CA ASN A 20 -20.43 15.26 -16.69
C ASN A 20 -21.14 14.24 -15.78
N ILE A 21 -22.26 14.66 -15.18
CA ILE A 21 -23.22 13.79 -14.51
C ILE A 21 -24.59 14.07 -15.14
N PRO A 22 -25.22 13.05 -15.76
CA PRO A 22 -26.59 13.14 -16.27
C PRO A 22 -27.56 13.67 -15.22
N ASP A 23 -28.61 14.36 -15.65
CA ASP A 23 -29.56 15.00 -14.71
C ASP A 23 -30.39 13.99 -13.91
N THR A 24 -30.70 12.85 -14.49
CA THR A 24 -31.62 11.85 -13.92
C THR A 24 -30.91 10.53 -13.62
N LEU A 25 -31.42 9.81 -12.61
CA LEU A 25 -30.85 8.53 -12.16
C LEU A 25 -30.85 7.44 -13.23
N ASN A 26 -31.89 7.39 -14.07
CA ASN A 26 -32.02 6.41 -15.15
C ASN A 26 -31.01 6.60 -16.29
N SER A 27 -30.40 7.78 -16.38
CA SER A 27 -29.39 8.10 -17.39
C SER A 27 -27.96 7.82 -16.90
N LEU A 28 -27.78 7.43 -15.64
CA LEU A 28 -26.47 7.09 -15.10
C LEU A 28 -25.97 5.77 -15.70
N PRO A 29 -24.68 5.69 -16.08
CA PRO A 29 -24.12 4.49 -16.66
C PRO A 29 -24.07 3.35 -15.64
N LYS A 30 -24.26 2.12 -16.12
CA LYS A 30 -24.11 0.88 -15.36
C LYS A 30 -22.90 0.09 -15.87
N PRO A 31 -21.66 0.55 -15.60
CA PRO A 31 -20.48 -0.12 -16.15
C PRO A 31 -20.35 -1.54 -15.60
N ALA A 32 -20.09 -2.53 -16.44
CA ALA A 32 -19.58 -3.81 -15.97
C ALA A 32 -18.20 -3.58 -15.32
N ILE A 33 -17.90 -4.24 -14.20
CA ILE A 33 -16.63 -4.08 -13.47
C ILE A 33 -15.88 -5.40 -13.35
N SER A 34 -14.55 -5.35 -13.23
CA SER A 34 -13.70 -6.52 -13.05
C SER A 34 -13.16 -6.56 -11.62
N LEU A 35 -13.59 -7.55 -10.84
CA LEU A 35 -13.19 -7.71 -9.44
C LEU A 35 -12.81 -9.16 -9.15
N PHE A 36 -11.99 -9.38 -8.13
CA PHE A 36 -11.70 -10.73 -7.66
C PHE A 36 -12.92 -11.35 -6.99
N CYS A 37 -13.27 -12.56 -7.41
CA CYS A 37 -14.32 -13.37 -6.81
C CYS A 37 -13.69 -14.46 -5.94
N GLN A 38 -13.94 -14.42 -4.64
CA GLN A 38 -13.48 -15.40 -3.66
C GLN A 38 -13.99 -16.82 -3.95
N LYS A 39 -15.21 -16.95 -4.51
CA LYS A 39 -15.75 -18.27 -4.88
C LYS A 39 -15.10 -18.85 -6.13
N CYS A 40 -14.83 -18.01 -7.14
CA CYS A 40 -14.17 -18.45 -8.38
C CYS A 40 -12.64 -18.53 -8.23
N LYS A 41 -12.09 -17.86 -7.21
CA LYS A 41 -10.66 -17.66 -6.96
C LYS A 41 -9.93 -16.99 -8.14
N ASP A 42 -10.65 -16.13 -8.87
CA ASP A 42 -10.10 -15.39 -10.02
C ASP A 42 -10.81 -14.04 -10.20
N SER A 43 -10.22 -13.17 -11.00
CA SER A 43 -10.84 -11.93 -11.47
C SER A 43 -11.98 -12.24 -12.42
N GLN A 44 -13.18 -11.79 -12.06
CA GLN A 44 -14.40 -12.04 -12.81
C GLN A 44 -15.10 -10.72 -13.15
N THR A 45 -15.95 -10.77 -14.17
CA THR A 45 -16.83 -9.65 -14.49
C THR A 45 -18.03 -9.64 -13.55
N PHE A 46 -18.33 -8.49 -12.97
CA PHE A 46 -19.52 -8.23 -12.17
C PHE A 46 -20.41 -7.24 -12.92
N ASN A 47 -21.71 -7.53 -12.98
CA ASN A 47 -22.70 -6.62 -13.56
C ASN A 47 -23.67 -6.12 -12.50
N MET A 48 -24.15 -4.89 -12.70
CA MET A 48 -25.14 -4.28 -11.83
C MET A 48 -26.50 -4.99 -11.99
N THR A 49 -27.11 -5.37 -10.89
CA THR A 49 -28.40 -6.09 -10.85
C THR A 49 -29.57 -5.19 -10.50
N ASN A 50 -29.32 -4.05 -9.87
CA ASN A 50 -30.33 -3.11 -9.41
C ASN A 50 -30.45 -1.90 -10.36
N ASP A 51 -31.43 -1.03 -10.11
CA ASP A 51 -31.53 0.30 -10.70
C ASP A 51 -31.13 1.37 -9.69
N TYR A 52 -30.48 2.44 -10.14
CA TYR A 52 -30.13 3.56 -9.26
C TYR A 52 -31.36 4.25 -8.65
N TYR A 53 -32.51 4.10 -9.28
CA TYR A 53 -33.79 4.66 -8.83
C TYR A 53 -34.63 3.67 -8.02
N ASP A 54 -34.16 2.48 -7.63
CA ASP A 54 -35.01 1.49 -6.92
C ASP A 54 -35.67 2.04 -5.65
N ASN A 55 -35.03 2.99 -4.96
CA ASN A 55 -35.55 3.67 -3.78
C ASN A 55 -36.11 5.08 -4.07
N PHE A 56 -36.33 5.41 -5.34
CA PHE A 56 -36.72 6.73 -5.82
C PHE A 56 -37.79 6.60 -6.91
N ASN A 57 -38.44 7.72 -7.26
CA ASN A 57 -39.31 7.74 -8.44
C ASN A 57 -38.48 7.66 -9.74
N TYR A 58 -39.03 7.02 -10.78
CA TYR A 58 -38.42 7.03 -12.10
C TYR A 58 -38.21 8.48 -12.59
N GLY A 59 -37.02 8.77 -13.15
CA GLY A 59 -36.66 10.13 -13.59
C GLY A 59 -36.23 11.09 -12.47
N SER A 60 -36.11 10.62 -11.23
CA SER A 60 -35.58 11.43 -10.12
C SER A 60 -34.24 12.06 -10.47
N HIS A 61 -34.06 13.32 -10.08
CA HIS A 61 -32.80 14.05 -10.26
C HIS A 61 -31.70 13.46 -9.40
N CYS A 62 -30.48 13.37 -9.93
CA CYS A 62 -29.35 12.75 -9.22
C CYS A 62 -28.68 13.66 -8.18
N LYS A 63 -28.91 14.98 -8.25
CA LYS A 63 -28.16 15.99 -7.47
C LYS A 63 -28.34 15.80 -5.97
N GLY A 64 -27.22 15.76 -5.24
CA GLY A 64 -27.24 15.63 -3.78
C GLY A 64 -27.70 14.26 -3.25
N LEU A 65 -28.00 13.28 -4.10
CA LEU A 65 -28.47 11.97 -3.65
C LEU A 65 -27.32 11.02 -3.26
N ILE A 66 -27.66 10.04 -2.42
CA ILE A 66 -26.86 8.84 -2.21
C ILE A 66 -27.60 7.70 -2.91
N ILE A 67 -26.92 7.05 -3.84
CA ILE A 67 -27.48 5.97 -4.67
C ILE A 67 -26.80 4.65 -4.34
N ARG A 68 -27.54 3.54 -4.49
CA ARG A 68 -27.06 2.18 -4.28
C ARG A 68 -26.74 1.53 -5.64
N ALA A 69 -25.61 0.85 -5.71
CA ALA A 69 -25.22 0.03 -6.85
C ALA A 69 -24.89 -1.38 -6.36
N GLU A 70 -25.62 -2.37 -6.83
CA GLU A 70 -25.50 -3.78 -6.45
C GLU A 70 -25.01 -4.57 -7.65
N TYR A 71 -23.95 -5.33 -7.44
CA TYR A 71 -23.22 -6.04 -8.47
C TYR A 71 -23.12 -7.51 -8.10
N ILE A 72 -23.27 -8.38 -9.08
CA ILE A 72 -23.12 -9.83 -8.90
C ILE A 72 -22.09 -10.39 -9.86
N CYS A 73 -21.28 -11.34 -9.38
CA CYS A 73 -20.33 -12.07 -10.23
C CYS A 73 -21.08 -12.80 -11.35
N MET A 74 -20.72 -12.53 -12.61
CA MET A 74 -21.39 -13.11 -13.77
C MET A 74 -21.08 -14.60 -13.96
N HIS A 75 -19.99 -15.11 -13.37
CA HIS A 75 -19.62 -16.51 -13.47
C HIS A 75 -20.33 -17.37 -12.42
N CYS A 76 -20.17 -17.07 -11.12
CA CYS A 76 -20.70 -17.93 -10.05
C CYS A 76 -22.07 -17.51 -9.51
N LYS A 77 -22.56 -16.30 -9.85
CA LYS A 77 -23.86 -15.74 -9.42
C LYS A 77 -24.11 -15.81 -7.90
N TYR A 78 -23.04 -15.80 -7.11
CA TYR A 78 -23.11 -15.97 -5.66
C TYR A 78 -22.48 -14.81 -4.91
N GLU A 79 -21.37 -14.30 -5.41
CA GLU A 79 -20.67 -13.22 -4.72
C GLU A 79 -21.18 -11.87 -5.20
N GLU A 80 -21.55 -11.04 -4.22
CA GLU A 80 -22.11 -9.71 -4.43
C GLU A 80 -21.13 -8.61 -4.03
N ARG A 81 -21.35 -7.44 -4.60
CA ARG A 81 -20.65 -6.20 -4.31
C ARG A 81 -21.69 -5.09 -4.23
N HIS A 82 -21.73 -4.39 -3.12
CA HIS A 82 -22.62 -3.25 -2.92
C HIS A 82 -21.79 -1.99 -2.77
N PHE A 83 -22.21 -0.92 -3.43
CA PHE A 83 -21.61 0.40 -3.35
C PHE A 83 -22.69 1.43 -3.01
N PHE A 84 -22.34 2.39 -2.17
CA PHE A 84 -23.13 3.58 -1.90
C PHE A 84 -22.36 4.79 -2.43
N ILE A 85 -22.98 5.55 -3.32
CA ILE A 85 -22.31 6.63 -4.05
C ILE A 85 -23.06 7.93 -3.78
N LYS A 86 -22.37 8.91 -3.21
CA LYS A 86 -22.85 10.28 -3.06
C LYS A 86 -22.56 11.06 -4.34
N ILE A 87 -23.57 11.77 -4.82
CA ILE A 87 -23.47 12.75 -5.90
C ILE A 87 -23.56 14.15 -5.29
N SER A 88 -22.66 15.05 -5.68
CA SER A 88 -22.66 16.42 -5.18
C SER A 88 -23.87 17.21 -5.68
N TYR A 89 -24.25 18.28 -4.97
CA TYR A 89 -25.37 19.14 -5.39
C TYR A 89 -25.08 19.89 -6.70
N ASP A 90 -23.81 20.28 -6.90
CA ASP A 90 -23.33 20.98 -8.09
C ASP A 90 -22.90 20.02 -9.23
N LYS A 91 -23.05 18.72 -9.02
CA LYS A 91 -22.68 17.64 -9.96
C LYS A 91 -21.20 17.67 -10.42
N LYS A 92 -20.31 18.33 -9.67
CA LYS A 92 -18.87 18.39 -9.98
C LYS A 92 -18.06 17.22 -9.44
N TRP A 93 -18.57 16.52 -8.43
CA TRP A 93 -17.87 15.36 -7.87
C TRP A 93 -18.83 14.25 -7.46
N ILE A 94 -18.28 13.04 -7.41
CA ILE A 94 -18.92 11.87 -6.84
C ILE A 94 -17.98 11.24 -5.82
N MET A 95 -18.55 10.52 -4.87
CA MET A 95 -17.79 9.94 -3.76
C MET A 95 -18.43 8.64 -3.33
N LYS A 96 -17.63 7.61 -3.13
CA LYS A 96 -18.10 6.37 -2.54
C LYS A 96 -18.21 6.59 -1.02
N VAL A 97 -19.40 6.40 -0.46
CA VAL A 97 -19.68 6.58 0.99
C VAL A 97 -19.93 5.26 1.70
N GLY A 98 -19.94 4.15 0.98
CA GLY A 98 -20.02 2.82 1.56
C GLY A 98 -19.70 1.74 0.52
N GLN A 99 -19.17 0.62 0.99
CA GLN A 99 -18.90 -0.55 0.16
C GLN A 99 -19.01 -1.83 0.99
N PHE A 100 -19.59 -2.88 0.41
CA PHE A 100 -19.56 -4.23 0.96
C PHE A 100 -19.29 -5.27 -0.14
N PRO A 101 -18.45 -6.30 0.11
CA PRO A 101 -17.54 -6.45 1.24
C PRO A 101 -16.57 -5.27 1.37
N ALA A 102 -15.94 -5.17 2.54
CA ALA A 102 -14.98 -4.11 2.81
C ALA A 102 -13.90 -4.09 1.73
N TRP A 103 -13.39 -2.89 1.46
CA TRP A 103 -12.33 -2.70 0.48
C TRP A 103 -11.08 -3.48 0.90
N GLU A 104 -10.79 -4.59 0.20
CA GLU A 104 -9.51 -5.26 0.31
C GLU A 104 -8.53 -4.55 -0.62
N ILE A 105 -7.65 -3.71 -0.05
CA ILE A 105 -6.50 -3.24 -0.81
C ILE A 105 -5.63 -4.47 -0.99
N LYS A 106 -5.58 -4.99 -2.21
CA LYS A 106 -4.52 -5.92 -2.58
C LYS A 106 -3.21 -5.18 -2.40
N GLY A 107 -2.49 -5.50 -1.34
CA GLY A 107 -1.10 -5.11 -1.24
C GLY A 107 -0.33 -5.74 -2.40
N ASN A 108 0.83 -5.18 -2.73
CA ASN A 108 1.72 -5.89 -3.64
C ASN A 108 2.08 -7.24 -3.00
N SER A 109 1.81 -8.35 -3.68
CA SER A 109 1.99 -9.71 -3.17
C SER A 109 3.44 -9.99 -2.76
N ASP A 110 4.41 -9.37 -3.44
CA ASP A 110 5.84 -9.49 -3.09
C ASP A 110 6.11 -8.85 -1.73
N ILE A 111 5.43 -7.75 -1.43
CA ILE A 111 5.53 -7.00 -0.18
C ILE A 111 4.80 -7.75 0.95
N GLU A 112 3.60 -8.27 0.70
CA GLU A 112 2.88 -9.08 1.69
C GLU A 112 3.68 -10.34 2.08
N ASN A 113 4.28 -11.01 1.10
CA ASN A 113 5.14 -12.17 1.36
C ASN A 113 6.45 -11.79 2.07
N MET A 114 6.97 -10.58 1.83
CA MET A 114 8.15 -10.05 2.51
C MET A 114 7.89 -9.68 3.96
N LEU A 115 6.77 -9.01 4.24
CA LEU A 115 6.43 -8.53 5.57
C LEU A 115 6.02 -9.66 6.51
N GLN A 116 5.80 -10.88 6.01
CA GLN A 116 5.47 -12.08 6.78
C GLN A 116 4.39 -11.80 7.84
N ASP A 117 4.79 -11.71 9.11
CA ASP A 117 3.92 -11.51 10.27
C ASP A 117 3.30 -10.09 10.33
N PHE A 118 3.86 -9.12 9.61
CA PHE A 118 3.42 -7.72 9.61
C PHE A 118 2.48 -7.34 8.46
N LYS A 119 2.08 -8.31 7.64
CA LYS A 119 1.12 -8.11 6.53
C LYS A 119 -0.19 -7.46 7.00
N ASP A 120 -0.62 -7.76 8.22
CA ASP A 120 -1.88 -7.27 8.76
C ASP A 120 -1.81 -5.77 9.10
N TYR A 121 -0.68 -5.30 9.64
CA TYR A 121 -0.46 -3.86 9.84
C TYR A 121 -0.35 -3.13 8.51
N TYR A 122 0.30 -3.73 7.51
CA TYR A 122 0.37 -3.14 6.18
C TYR A 122 -1.01 -2.98 5.54
N LYS A 123 -1.84 -4.03 5.61
CA LYS A 123 -3.24 -3.98 5.13
C LYS A 123 -4.05 -2.92 5.85
N LYS A 124 -3.95 -2.85 7.18
CA LYS A 124 -4.65 -1.83 7.98
C LYS A 124 -4.18 -0.40 7.63
N GLY A 125 -2.88 -0.20 7.45
CA GLY A 125 -2.30 1.07 7.02
C GLY A 125 -2.84 1.51 5.65
N LEU A 126 -2.82 0.60 4.68
CA LEU A 126 -3.41 0.84 3.37
C LEU A 126 -4.91 1.19 3.51
N VAL A 127 -5.68 0.44 4.32
CA VAL A 127 -7.12 0.71 4.49
C VAL A 127 -7.30 2.11 5.02
N CYS A 128 -6.58 2.49 6.07
CA CYS A 128 -6.61 3.86 6.59
C CYS A 128 -6.28 4.90 5.52
N GLU A 129 -5.26 4.68 4.68
CA GLU A 129 -4.97 5.59 3.56
C GLU A 129 -6.17 5.71 2.61
N SER A 130 -6.79 4.58 2.26
CA SER A 130 -7.96 4.56 1.36
C SER A 130 -9.23 5.14 1.97
N GLN A 131 -9.28 5.33 3.28
CA GLN A 131 -10.40 5.99 3.96
C GLN A 131 -10.11 7.46 4.27
N GLY A 132 -8.90 7.94 3.98
CA GLY A 132 -8.45 9.28 4.36
C GLY A 132 -8.09 9.43 5.84
N TYR A 133 -7.93 8.32 6.57
CA TYR A 133 -7.49 8.32 7.97
C TYR A 133 -5.96 8.38 8.03
N GLY A 134 -5.39 9.55 7.78
CA GLY A 134 -3.94 9.76 7.72
C GLY A 134 -3.24 9.43 9.02
N ILE A 135 -3.78 9.84 10.17
CA ILE A 135 -3.20 9.55 11.50
C ILE A 135 -3.15 8.03 11.74
N GLY A 136 -4.23 7.32 11.38
CA GLY A 136 -4.30 5.86 11.50
C GLY A 136 -3.33 5.16 10.57
N ALA A 137 -3.26 5.59 9.30
CA ALA A 137 -2.34 5.04 8.30
C ALA A 137 -0.89 5.19 8.75
N PHE A 138 -0.52 6.39 9.17
CA PHE A 138 0.80 6.70 9.69
C PHE A 138 1.15 5.85 10.92
N GLY A 139 0.22 5.71 11.87
CA GLY A 139 0.40 4.88 13.06
C GLY A 139 0.71 3.41 12.71
N TYR A 140 0.01 2.85 11.72
CA TYR A 140 0.28 1.49 11.25
C TYR A 140 1.65 1.36 10.58
N TYR A 141 2.07 2.30 9.73
CA TYR A 141 3.39 2.24 9.11
C TYR A 141 4.52 2.46 10.11
N ARG A 142 4.34 3.35 11.09
CA ARG A 142 5.25 3.50 12.22
C ARG A 142 5.42 2.17 12.95
N ARG A 143 4.32 1.47 13.23
CA ARG A 143 4.39 0.15 13.87
C ARG A 143 5.17 -0.86 13.03
N ILE A 144 4.97 -0.87 11.71
CA ILE A 144 5.75 -1.73 10.81
C ILE A 144 7.24 -1.41 10.94
N VAL A 145 7.64 -0.14 10.89
CA VAL A 145 9.06 0.26 11.05
C VAL A 145 9.61 -0.21 12.39
N GLU A 146 8.89 0.02 13.48
CA GLU A 146 9.31 -0.37 14.83
C GLU A 146 9.57 -1.88 14.96
N GLU A 147 8.78 -2.69 14.25
CA GLU A 147 8.89 -4.16 14.33
C GLU A 147 9.93 -4.73 13.35
N ILE A 148 10.09 -4.15 12.16
CA ILE A 148 11.04 -4.66 11.15
C ILE A 148 12.45 -4.09 11.30
N ILE A 149 12.64 -3.01 12.07
CA ILE A 149 13.91 -2.26 12.06
C ILE A 149 15.09 -3.14 12.44
N ASP A 150 14.96 -4.01 13.44
CA ASP A 150 16.07 -4.86 13.87
C ASP A 150 16.49 -5.83 12.77
N GLN A 151 15.52 -6.53 12.18
CA GLN A 151 15.77 -7.42 11.06
C GLN A 151 16.37 -6.67 9.86
N LEU A 152 15.83 -5.50 9.53
CA LEU A 152 16.31 -4.70 8.41
C LEU A 152 17.77 -4.29 8.61
N LEU A 153 18.14 -3.83 9.80
CA LEU A 153 19.50 -3.42 10.12
C LEU A 153 20.49 -4.59 10.07
N GLU A 154 20.07 -5.78 10.55
CA GLU A 154 20.85 -7.00 10.41
C GLU A 154 21.03 -7.40 8.94
N GLU A 155 19.98 -7.32 8.12
CA GLU A 155 20.08 -7.65 6.70
C GLU A 155 20.98 -6.67 5.92
N ILE A 156 20.94 -5.38 6.27
CA ILE A 156 21.84 -4.36 5.67
C ILE A 156 23.31 -4.68 5.95
N SER A 157 23.64 -5.22 7.13
CA SER A 157 25.03 -5.60 7.45
C SER A 157 25.59 -6.61 6.44
N THR A 158 24.74 -7.47 5.87
CA THR A 158 25.16 -8.50 4.90
C THR A 158 25.54 -7.93 3.53
N LEU A 159 25.24 -6.66 3.28
CA LEU A 159 25.55 -5.94 2.04
C LEU A 159 26.88 -5.17 2.11
N LEU A 160 27.49 -5.09 3.29
CA LEU A 160 28.73 -4.34 3.53
C LEU A 160 29.94 -5.27 3.59
N ALA A 161 31.13 -4.73 3.31
CA ALA A 161 32.40 -5.44 3.39
C ALA A 161 33.54 -4.54 3.88
N GLY A 162 34.64 -5.14 4.35
CA GLY A 162 35.84 -4.41 4.77
C GLY A 162 35.60 -3.45 5.94
N ASP A 163 36.23 -2.27 5.89
CA ASP A 163 36.19 -1.27 6.96
C ASP A 163 34.78 -0.69 7.21
N GLU A 164 33.93 -0.65 6.18
CA GLU A 164 32.54 -0.20 6.30
C GLU A 164 31.73 -1.18 7.14
N LEU A 165 31.94 -2.49 6.95
CA LEU A 165 31.29 -3.53 7.74
C LEU A 165 31.69 -3.43 9.21
N ILE A 166 32.97 -3.21 9.52
CA ILE A 166 33.45 -3.09 10.90
C ILE A 166 32.74 -1.94 11.61
N LYS A 167 32.75 -0.75 11.01
CA LYS A 167 32.07 0.44 11.54
C LYS A 167 30.56 0.22 11.71
N TYR A 168 29.92 -0.40 10.73
CA TYR A 168 28.49 -0.70 10.79
C TYR A 168 28.17 -1.71 11.89
N THR A 169 28.99 -2.75 12.06
CA THR A 169 28.76 -3.79 13.07
C THR A 169 28.89 -3.21 14.48
N GLU A 170 29.85 -2.30 14.71
CA GLU A 170 29.96 -1.57 15.97
C GLU A 170 28.74 -0.70 16.26
N ALA A 171 28.19 -0.03 15.24
CA ALA A 171 26.97 0.75 15.38
C ALA A 171 25.74 -0.17 15.64
N LEU A 172 25.65 -1.31 14.94
CA LEU A 172 24.61 -2.30 15.10
C LEU A 172 24.58 -2.90 16.52
N GLU A 173 25.75 -3.16 17.13
CA GLU A 173 25.79 -3.62 18.53
C GLU A 173 25.32 -2.54 19.51
N LYS A 174 25.44 -1.25 19.16
CA LYS A 174 24.87 -0.16 19.97
C LYS A 174 23.35 -0.10 19.84
N THR A 175 22.78 -0.40 18.65
CA THR A 175 21.32 -0.38 18.46
C THR A 175 20.61 -1.42 19.32
N LYS A 176 21.25 -2.57 19.59
CA LYS A 176 20.71 -3.62 20.47
C LYS A 176 20.53 -3.19 21.94
N LYS A 177 21.15 -2.09 22.36
CA LYS A 177 21.05 -1.55 23.73
C LYS A 177 19.81 -0.68 23.95
N THR A 178 19.12 -0.30 22.89
CA THR A 178 17.88 0.48 22.95
C THR A 178 16.74 -0.31 22.32
N THR A 179 15.53 -0.10 22.81
CA THR A 179 14.30 -0.62 22.19
C THR A 179 13.62 0.41 21.30
N VAL A 180 14.08 1.67 21.32
CA VAL A 180 13.47 2.78 20.59
C VAL A 180 13.95 2.80 19.15
N ALA A 181 13.07 2.48 18.19
CA ALA A 181 13.41 2.41 16.76
C ALA A 181 14.06 3.69 16.22
N GLN A 182 13.60 4.85 16.68
CA GLN A 182 14.19 6.14 16.32
C GLN A 182 15.68 6.21 16.70
N GLU A 183 16.05 5.87 17.93
CA GLU A 183 17.45 5.88 18.37
C GLU A 183 18.31 4.87 17.59
N LYS A 184 17.74 3.70 17.25
CA LYS A 184 18.43 2.71 16.41
C LYS A 184 18.77 3.27 15.04
N ILE A 185 17.82 3.96 14.41
CA ILE A 185 18.00 4.57 13.10
C ILE A 185 19.03 5.69 13.17
N GLU A 186 19.03 6.51 14.21
CA GLU A 186 20.00 7.60 14.40
C GLU A 186 21.45 7.09 14.42
N LEU A 187 21.69 5.94 15.05
CA LEU A 187 23.02 5.33 15.17
C LEU A 187 23.59 4.80 13.85
N VAL A 188 22.72 4.45 12.89
CA VAL A 188 23.12 3.73 11.67
C VAL A 188 22.83 4.49 10.37
N LYS A 189 22.06 5.58 10.42
CA LYS A 189 21.61 6.31 9.21
C LYS A 189 22.78 6.70 8.29
N GLU A 190 23.91 7.13 8.83
CA GLU A 190 25.05 7.57 8.01
C GLU A 190 25.88 6.43 7.40
N LEU A 191 25.65 5.19 7.87
CA LEU A 191 26.41 4.01 7.50
C LEU A 191 25.70 3.13 6.46
N LEU A 192 24.63 3.66 5.83
CA LEU A 192 23.93 2.96 4.77
C LEU A 192 24.79 2.79 3.51
N PRO A 193 24.80 1.59 2.90
CA PRO A 193 25.47 1.38 1.61
C PRO A 193 24.84 2.21 0.50
N GLN A 194 25.64 2.57 -0.50
CA GLN A 194 25.21 3.43 -1.63
C GLN A 194 24.03 2.84 -2.41
N ILE A 195 23.92 1.50 -2.48
CA ILE A 195 22.79 0.81 -3.13
C ILE A 195 21.43 1.12 -2.49
N LEU A 196 21.42 1.56 -1.22
CA LEU A 196 20.23 1.98 -0.48
C LEU A 196 20.10 3.51 -0.39
N ARG A 197 21.01 4.28 -1.02
CA ARG A 197 21.00 5.75 -1.06
C ARG A 197 20.86 6.26 -2.50
N PRO A 198 19.68 6.12 -3.13
CA PRO A 198 19.46 6.65 -4.47
C PRO A 198 19.67 8.16 -4.46
N ASP A 199 20.46 8.67 -5.41
CA ASP A 199 20.84 10.08 -5.50
C ASP A 199 21.40 10.69 -4.19
N ASN A 200 22.10 9.88 -3.40
CA ASN A 200 22.61 10.23 -2.06
C ASN A 200 21.53 10.56 -1.01
N MET A 201 20.24 10.34 -1.31
CA MET A 201 19.18 10.49 -0.33
C MET A 201 19.24 9.36 0.68
N ASN A 202 19.06 9.68 1.97
CA ASN A 202 19.10 8.72 3.06
C ASN A 202 17.67 8.33 3.49
N PRO A 203 17.17 7.14 3.12
CA PRO A 203 15.79 6.78 3.43
C PRO A 203 15.58 6.55 4.93
N LEU A 204 16.61 6.08 5.64
CA LEU A 204 16.56 5.92 7.10
C LEU A 204 16.45 7.27 7.80
N GLN A 205 17.12 8.31 7.33
CA GLN A 205 16.98 9.66 7.89
C GLN A 205 15.53 10.17 7.78
N ILE A 206 14.87 9.91 6.65
CA ILE A 206 13.47 10.32 6.46
C ILE A 206 12.55 9.52 7.41
N LEU A 207 12.78 8.20 7.56
CA LEU A 207 12.04 7.39 8.54
C LEU A 207 12.28 7.87 9.98
N HIS A 208 13.52 8.24 10.33
CA HIS A 208 13.84 8.81 11.63
C HIS A 208 13.03 10.08 11.87
N SER A 209 13.09 11.04 10.94
CA SER A 209 12.31 12.28 11.03
C SER A 209 10.81 12.00 11.19
N ALA A 210 10.27 11.07 10.41
CA ALA A 210 8.86 10.67 10.53
C ALA A 210 8.54 10.10 11.92
N LEU A 211 9.35 9.18 12.45
CA LEU A 211 9.11 8.58 13.77
C LEU A 211 9.24 9.59 14.92
N SER A 212 10.09 10.61 14.73
CA SER A 212 10.42 11.64 15.73
C SER A 212 9.32 12.70 15.83
N GLU A 213 8.68 13.04 14.72
CA GLU A 213 7.60 14.02 14.69
C GLU A 213 6.33 13.42 15.29
N GLY A 214 5.85 14.03 16.38
CA GLY A 214 4.59 13.64 17.00
C GLY A 214 3.40 13.90 16.05
N LEU A 215 2.45 12.97 16.01
CA LEU A 215 1.16 13.09 15.30
C LEU A 215 0.31 14.28 15.77
N HIS A 216 0.69 14.95 16.86
CA HIS A 216 -0.15 15.90 17.60
C HIS A 216 -0.29 17.28 16.95
N ALA A 217 0.45 17.58 15.87
CA ALA A 217 0.49 18.91 15.27
C ALA A 217 0.01 18.96 13.81
N ARG A 218 -0.49 17.85 13.25
CA ARG A 218 -0.84 17.73 11.82
C ARG A 218 -2.30 17.37 11.63
N SER A 219 -2.87 17.84 10.53
CA SER A 219 -4.18 17.42 10.03
C SER A 219 -4.15 15.97 9.53
N ASP A 220 -5.32 15.34 9.40
CA ASP A 220 -5.42 14.00 8.81
C ASP A 220 -4.92 13.99 7.35
N GLU A 221 -5.19 15.06 6.59
CA GLU A 221 -4.71 15.22 5.22
C GLU A 221 -3.19 15.26 5.14
N GLU A 222 -2.53 16.03 6.01
CA GLU A 222 -1.06 16.05 6.08
C GLU A 222 -0.52 14.69 6.49
N CYS A 223 -1.11 14.05 7.51
CA CYS A 223 -0.71 12.71 7.95
C CYS A 223 -0.87 11.67 6.84
N LEU A 224 -1.84 11.84 5.95
CA LEU A 224 -2.06 10.96 4.81
C LEU A 224 -0.90 11.04 3.80
N GLU A 225 -0.41 12.26 3.52
CA GLU A 225 0.75 12.46 2.65
C GLU A 225 2.02 11.86 3.27
N TYR A 226 2.23 12.09 4.57
CA TYR A 226 3.35 11.48 5.30
C TYR A 226 3.26 9.95 5.34
N ALA A 227 2.07 9.39 5.55
CA ALA A 227 1.84 7.95 5.55
C ALA A 227 2.22 7.32 4.21
N ASP A 228 1.80 7.91 3.09
CA ASP A 228 2.14 7.44 1.74
C ASP A 228 3.66 7.47 1.49
N GLN A 229 4.33 8.55 1.91
CA GLN A 229 5.80 8.67 1.80
C GLN A 229 6.52 7.62 2.64
N CYS A 230 6.13 7.47 3.92
CA CYS A 230 6.69 6.44 4.81
C CYS A 230 6.53 5.05 4.22
N ARG A 231 5.33 4.71 3.72
CA ARG A 231 5.06 3.44 3.06
C ARG A 231 6.02 3.20 1.90
N LYS A 232 6.16 4.16 0.98
CA LYS A 232 7.05 4.03 -0.19
C LYS A 232 8.50 3.77 0.22
N ILE A 233 8.98 4.44 1.27
CA ILE A 233 10.35 4.26 1.78
C ILE A 233 10.54 2.88 2.39
N ILE A 234 9.60 2.44 3.24
CA ILE A 234 9.62 1.08 3.83
C ILE A 234 9.70 0.04 2.72
N ILE A 235 8.84 0.17 1.71
CA ILE A 235 8.80 -0.74 0.57
C ILE A 235 10.13 -0.74 -0.16
N PHE A 236 10.68 0.44 -0.47
CA PHE A 236 11.95 0.56 -1.17
C PHE A 236 13.08 -0.13 -0.40
N LEU A 237 13.25 0.16 0.90
CA LEU A 237 14.33 -0.41 1.72
C LEU A 237 14.24 -1.93 1.77
N VAL A 238 13.06 -2.46 2.10
CA VAL A 238 12.86 -3.92 2.23
C VAL A 238 13.12 -4.60 0.88
N VAL A 239 12.54 -4.09 -0.21
CA VAL A 239 12.71 -4.63 -1.57
C VAL A 239 14.18 -4.61 -2.01
N GLN A 240 14.87 -3.48 -1.87
CA GLN A 240 16.24 -3.34 -2.33
C GLN A 240 17.24 -4.19 -1.55
N VAL A 241 17.07 -4.30 -0.23
CA VAL A 241 17.92 -5.17 0.60
C VAL A 241 17.85 -6.62 0.12
N ARG A 242 16.64 -7.13 -0.15
CA ARG A 242 16.47 -8.52 -0.61
C ARG A 242 16.94 -8.74 -2.04
N ILE A 243 16.66 -7.81 -2.97
CA ILE A 243 17.18 -7.88 -4.34
C ILE A 243 18.70 -7.99 -4.31
N SER A 244 19.35 -7.14 -3.52
CA SER A 244 20.81 -7.12 -3.39
C SER A 244 21.34 -8.44 -2.82
N LYS A 245 20.69 -8.95 -1.76
CA LYS A 245 21.05 -10.23 -1.13
C LYS A 245 20.89 -11.43 -2.06
N ASN A 246 19.76 -11.52 -2.77
CA ASN A 246 19.48 -12.60 -3.71
C ASN A 246 20.42 -12.56 -4.90
N SER A 247 20.64 -11.38 -5.49
CA SER A 247 21.55 -11.19 -6.62
C SER A 247 22.99 -11.59 -6.26
N ALA A 248 23.47 -11.18 -5.08
CA ALA A 248 24.79 -11.58 -4.58
C ALA A 248 24.90 -13.10 -4.38
N LYS A 249 23.85 -13.74 -3.85
CA LYS A 249 23.81 -15.19 -3.65
C LYS A 249 23.81 -15.95 -4.98
N GLU A 250 22.94 -15.59 -5.91
CA GLU A 250 22.83 -16.22 -7.22
C GLU A 250 24.12 -16.08 -8.03
N PHE A 251 24.76 -14.91 -7.98
CA PHE A 251 26.04 -14.68 -8.60
C PHE A 251 27.14 -15.57 -8.00
N LYS A 252 27.21 -15.66 -6.67
CA LYS A 252 28.17 -16.53 -5.96
C LYS A 252 27.97 -18.01 -6.31
N ASP A 253 26.72 -18.48 -6.36
CA ASP A 253 26.40 -19.86 -6.71
C ASP A 253 26.74 -20.18 -8.17
N SER A 254 26.51 -19.23 -9.08
CA SER A 254 26.89 -19.36 -10.49
C SER A 254 28.41 -19.42 -10.66
N MET A 255 29.15 -18.56 -9.96
CA MET A 255 30.61 -18.56 -9.96
C MET A 255 31.21 -19.86 -9.42
N LYS A 256 30.66 -20.39 -8.31
CA LYS A 256 31.07 -21.69 -7.77
C LYS A 256 30.90 -22.82 -8.77
N LYS A 257 29.74 -22.90 -9.42
CA LYS A 257 29.46 -23.93 -10.45
C LYS A 257 30.44 -23.86 -11.62
N VAL A 258 30.85 -22.66 -12.03
CA VAL A 258 31.85 -22.47 -13.11
C VAL A 258 33.24 -22.93 -12.64
N LEU A 259 33.65 -22.61 -11.41
CA LEU A 259 34.94 -23.01 -10.84
C LEU A 259 35.01 -24.53 -10.63
N GLU A 260 33.96 -25.15 -10.11
CA GLU A 260 33.87 -26.61 -9.90
C GLU A 260 33.98 -27.38 -11.23
N LYS A 261 33.33 -26.89 -12.29
CA LYS A 261 33.44 -27.46 -13.65
C LYS A 261 34.81 -27.30 -14.29
N LYS A 262 35.58 -26.27 -13.91
CA LYS A 262 36.98 -26.13 -14.35
C LYS A 262 37.91 -27.11 -13.64
N ASN A 263 37.69 -27.36 -12.35
CA ASN A 263 38.52 -28.28 -11.57
C ASN A 263 38.27 -29.77 -11.86
N THR A 264 37.13 -30.14 -12.44
CA THR A 264 36.84 -31.53 -12.87
C THR A 264 37.38 -31.89 -14.26
N LYS A 265 37.94 -30.91 -14.99
CA LYS A 265 38.53 -31.11 -16.33
C LYS A 265 40.07 -31.14 -16.35
N ASN A 266 40.70 -31.06 -15.18
CA ASN A 266 42.12 -31.36 -14.96
C ASN A 266 42.23 -32.67 -14.16
#